data_AF-A0A379AKZ3-F1
#
_entry.id   AF-A0A379AKZ3-F1
#
_cell.length_a   1.000
_cell.length_b   1.000
_cell.length_c   1.000
_cell.angle_alpha   90.00
_cell.angle_beta   90.00
_cell.angle_gamma   90.00
#
_symmetry.space_group_name_H-M   'P 1'
#
loop_
_entity.id
_entity.type
_entity.pdbx_description
1 polymer ?
#
loop_
_entity_poly.entity_id
_entity_poly.type
_entity_poly.pdbx_seq_one_letter_code
_entity_poly.pdbx_strand_id
1 'polypeptide(L)' 'MTSRRDWLLQQMGITQYQLRRPRVLQGEIAVTLAPDTQLIIVADAPPRFA' A
#
# COMPACT_ATOMS: atom_id res chain seq x y z
N MET A 1 -6.59 13.38 -7.77
CA MET A 1 -5.47 13.97 -8.52
C MET A 1 -4.28 13.07 -8.29
N THR A 2 -3.92 12.25 -9.28
CA THR A 2 -2.75 11.36 -9.19
C THR A 2 -1.52 12.25 -9.07
N SER A 3 -0.90 12.28 -7.89
CA SER A 3 0.25 13.14 -7.64
C SER A 3 1.44 12.66 -8.47
N ARG A 4 2.36 13.55 -8.87
CA ARG A 4 3.67 13.17 -9.44
C ARG A 4 4.37 12.10 -8.60
N ARG A 5 4.13 12.13 -7.29
CA ARG A 5 4.58 11.13 -6.30
C ARG A 5 4.05 9.72 -6.58
N ASP A 6 2.75 9.59 -6.85
CA ASP A 6 2.14 8.28 -7.09
C ASP A 6 2.70 7.66 -8.37
N TRP A 7 2.95 8.49 -9.38
CA TRP A 7 3.58 8.07 -10.62
C TRP A 7 5.02 7.59 -10.43
N LEU A 8 5.83 8.31 -9.64
CA LEU A 8 7.21 7.88 -9.33
C LEU A 8 7.25 6.56 -8.55
N LEU A 9 6.36 6.38 -7.58
CA LEU A 9 6.26 5.13 -6.83
C LEU A 9 5.89 3.97 -7.74
N GLN A 10 4.97 4.18 -8.69
CA GLN A 10 4.61 3.18 -9.68
C GLN A 10 5.77 2.81 -10.61
N GLN A 11 6.62 3.77 -11.01
CA GLN A 11 7.81 3.49 -11.81
C GLN A 11 8.87 2.65 -11.06
N MET A 12 8.90 2.72 -9.72
CA MET A 12 9.76 1.88 -8.88
C MET A 12 9.15 0.51 -8.58
N GLY A 13 7.97 0.18 -9.13
CA GLY A 13 7.26 -1.05 -8.82
C GLY A 13 6.55 -1.03 -7.45
N ILE A 14 6.44 0.14 -6.82
CA ILE A 14 5.79 0.29 -5.52
C ILE A 14 4.30 0.50 -5.75
N THR A 15 3.51 -0.53 -5.44
CA THR A 15 2.05 -0.46 -5.50
C THR A 15 1.50 -0.01 -4.14
N GLN A 16 0.83 1.15 -4.12
CA GLN A 16 0.19 1.66 -2.91
C GLN A 16 -1.26 1.17 -2.81
N TYR A 17 -1.58 0.44 -1.74
CA TYR A 17 -2.95 0.06 -1.41
C TYR A 17 -3.48 0.93 -0.29
N GLN A 18 -4.59 1.64 -0.54
CA GLN A 18 -5.29 2.39 0.51
C GLN A 18 -6.41 1.53 1.09
N LEU A 19 -6.24 1.11 2.35
CA LEU A 19 -7.30 0.44 3.11
C LEU A 19 -8.37 1.44 3.52
N ARG A 20 -9.51 1.43 2.82
CA ARG A 20 -10.67 2.26 3.16
C ARG A 20 -11.42 1.78 4.41
N ARG A 21 -11.17 0.55 4.84
CA ARG A 21 -11.77 -0.07 6.02
C ARG A 21 -10.67 -0.77 6.83
N PRO A 22 -9.97 -0.08 7.75
CA PRO A 22 -8.83 -0.66 8.46
C PRO A 22 -9.20 -1.86 9.35
N ARG A 23 -10.47 -1.94 9.82
CA ARG A 23 -10.98 -3.10 10.59
C ARG A 23 -10.88 -4.43 9.83
N VAL A 24 -10.80 -4.37 8.50
CA VAL A 24 -10.68 -5.53 7.61
C VAL A 24 -9.41 -6.34 7.85
N LEU A 25 -8.32 -5.70 8.30
CA LEU A 25 -7.08 -6.40 8.63
C LEU A 25 -7.07 -7.03 10.03
N GLN A 26 -8.14 -6.89 10.83
CA GLN A 26 -8.26 -7.52 12.15
C GLN A 26 -8.73 -8.99 12.09
N GLY A 27 -8.64 -9.62 10.90
CA GLY A 27 -8.98 -11.03 10.70
C GLY A 27 -10.25 -11.28 9.88
N GLU A 28 -10.91 -10.24 9.36
CA GLU A 28 -12.16 -10.39 8.60
C GLU A 28 -11.96 -10.67 7.10
N ILE A 29 -10.85 -10.24 6.49
CA ILE A 29 -10.56 -10.49 5.06
C ILE A 29 -9.06 -10.74 4.83
N ALA A 30 -8.74 -11.75 4.03
CA ALA A 30 -7.40 -12.02 3.55
C ALA A 30 -7.06 -11.13 2.33
N VAL A 31 -5.87 -10.51 2.33
CA VAL A 31 -5.34 -9.81 1.15
C VAL A 31 -4.37 -10.75 0.44
N THR A 32 -4.70 -11.12 -0.80
CA THR A 32 -3.79 -11.91 -1.64
C THR A 32 -2.67 -11.02 -2.15
N LEU A 33 -1.45 -11.43 -1.90
CA LEU A 33 -0.24 -10.74 -2.35
C LEU A 33 0.30 -11.45 -3.59
N ALA A 34 0.94 -10.69 -4.47
CA ALA A 34 1.63 -11.28 -5.61
C ALA A 34 2.86 -12.09 -5.11
N PRO A 35 3.20 -13.23 -5.72
CA PRO A 35 4.29 -14.09 -5.26
C PRO A 35 5.66 -13.40 -5.21
N ASP A 36 5.84 -12.37 -6.02
CA ASP A 36 7.04 -11.53 -6.13
C ASP A 36 7.04 -10.33 -5.16
N THR A 37 6.06 -10.23 -4.25
CA THR A 37 6.02 -9.17 -3.24
C THR A 37 7.16 -9.33 -2.24
N GLN A 38 8.14 -8.44 -2.26
CA GLN A 38 9.32 -8.51 -1.38
C GLN A 38 9.18 -7.68 -0.09
N LEU A 39 8.29 -6.68 -0.06
CA LEU A 39 8.15 -5.77 1.07
C LEU A 39 6.70 -5.30 1.22
N ILE A 40 6.21 -5.33 2.46
CA ILE A 40 4.91 -4.78 2.84
C ILE A 40 5.14 -3.86 4.03
N ILE A 41 4.61 -2.64 3.92
CA ILE A 41 4.60 -1.67 5.01
C ILE A 41 3.15 -1.43 5.39
N VAL A 42 2.80 -1.78 6.62
CA VAL A 42 1.48 -1.52 7.20
C VAL A 42 1.62 -0.35 8.18
N ALA A 43 0.87 0.71 7.96
CA ALA A 43 0.88 1.89 8.82
C ALA A 43 -0.52 2.48 8.91
N ASP A 44 -0.87 3.02 10.09
CA ASP A 44 -2.15 3.69 10.32
C ASP A 44 -2.25 5.03 9.57
N ALA A 45 -1.10 5.69 9.40
CA ALA A 45 -0.96 6.87 8.57
C ALA A 45 0.03 6.59 7.41
N PRO A 46 -0.22 7.14 6.21
CA PRO A 46 0.69 6.97 5.08
C PRO A 46 2.08 7.53 5.44
N PRO A 47 3.16 6.82 5.07
CA PRO A 47 4.51 7.25 5.40
C PRO A 47 4.84 8.61 4.79
N ARG A 48 5.24 9.55 5.65
CA ARG A 48 5.77 10.86 5.26
C ARG A 48 7.24 10.69 4.87
N PHE A 49 7.47 10.19 3.66
CA PHE A 49 8.77 10.34 3.02
C PHE A 49 8.96 11.83 2.71
N ALA A 50 9.99 12.42 3.33
CA ALA A 50 10.37 13.83 3.22
C ALA A 50 10.93 14.15 1.83
#